data_AF-A0A2H3CF20-F1
#
_entry.id   AF-A0A2H3CF20-F1
#
_cell.length_a   1.000
_cell.length_b   1.000
_cell.length_c   1.000
_cell.angle_alpha   90.00
_cell.angle_beta   90.00
_cell.angle_gamma   90.00
#
_symmetry.space_group_name_H-M   'P 1'
#
loop_
_entity.id
_entity.type
_entity.pdbx_description
1 polymer ?
#
loop_
_entity_poly.entity_id
_entity_poly.type
_entity_poly.pdbx_seq_one_letter_code
_entity_poly.pdbx_strand_id
1 'polypeptide(L)' 'PGPPPKLLSGSTHQIPGTVPWAAFAEWSRQYGSAIIHYRVFCRHFIVLNSIKAVVALLEHRSNIYSDRP' A
#
# COMPACT_ATOMS: atom_id res chain seq x y z
N PRO A 1 8.88 -2.33 1.73
CA PRO A 1 8.61 -3.56 2.53
C PRO A 1 7.13 -3.90 2.45
N GLY A 2 6.74 -5.16 2.65
CA GLY A 2 5.34 -5.56 2.59
C GLY A 2 5.13 -7.07 2.58
N PRO A 3 3.86 -7.51 2.55
CA PRO A 3 3.51 -8.91 2.67
C PRO A 3 4.07 -9.74 1.51
N PRO A 4 4.61 -10.94 1.78
CA PRO A 4 5.18 -11.79 0.74
C PRO A 4 4.08 -12.20 -0.26
N PRO A 5 4.25 -11.90 -1.56
CA PRO A 5 3.24 -12.23 -2.56
C PRO A 5 3.27 -13.73 -2.92
N LYS A 6 2.10 -14.33 -3.14
CA LYS A 6 2.03 -15.63 -3.84
C LYS A 6 2.37 -15.46 -5.32
N LEU A 7 2.87 -16.53 -5.94
CA LEU A 7 3.39 -16.52 -7.32
C LEU A 7 2.40 -15.90 -8.33
N LEU A 8 1.15 -16.37 -8.34
CA LEU A 8 0.11 -15.93 -9.29
C LEU A 8 -0.82 -14.85 -8.72
N SER A 9 -1.39 -15.07 -7.53
CA SER A 9 -2.39 -14.15 -6.96
C SER A 9 -1.79 -12.91 -6.28
N GLY A 10 -0.50 -12.91 -5.95
CA GLY A 10 0.06 -11.90 -5.05
C GLY A 10 -0.54 -11.99 -3.65
N SER A 11 -0.80 -10.83 -3.04
CA SER A 11 -1.26 -10.64 -1.66
C SER A 11 -2.79 -10.62 -1.51
N THR A 12 -3.57 -10.95 -2.54
CA THR A 12 -5.05 -10.91 -2.50
C THR A 12 -5.66 -11.66 -1.31
N HIS A 13 -5.09 -12.81 -0.96
CA HIS A 13 -5.53 -13.65 0.16
C HIS A 13 -5.31 -13.01 1.55
N GLN A 14 -4.49 -11.97 1.65
CA GLN A 14 -4.18 -11.27 2.90
C GLN A 14 -5.00 -9.97 3.05
N ILE A 15 -5.79 -9.60 2.04
CA ILE A 15 -6.60 -8.39 2.04
C ILE A 15 -8.04 -8.77 2.44
N PRO A 16 -8.56 -8.31 3.59
CA PRO A 16 -9.94 -8.56 3.96
C PRO A 16 -10.90 -7.80 3.05
N GLY A 17 -12.02 -8.42 2.68
CA GLY A 17 -12.98 -7.84 1.73
C GLY A 17 -13.80 -6.67 2.27
N THR A 18 -13.90 -6.49 3.59
CA THR A 18 -14.75 -5.47 4.23
C THR A 18 -13.98 -4.28 4.79
N VAL A 19 -12.83 -4.51 5.42
CA VAL A 19 -12.03 -3.48 6.13
C VAL A 19 -10.54 -3.56 5.72
N PRO A 20 -10.21 -3.32 4.44
CA PRO A 20 -8.84 -3.46 3.94
C PRO A 20 -7.85 -2.49 4.60
N TRP A 21 -8.28 -1.28 4.98
CA TRP A 21 -7.43 -0.30 5.65
C TRP A 21 -6.90 -0.76 7.01
N ALA A 22 -7.65 -1.63 7.72
CA ALA A 22 -7.18 -2.20 8.98
C ALA A 22 -5.96 -3.10 8.76
N ALA A 23 -5.98 -3.93 7.71
CA ALA A 23 -4.83 -4.76 7.33
C ALA A 23 -3.63 -3.90 6.90
N PHE A 24 -3.88 -2.80 6.20
CA PHE A 24 -2.82 -1.89 5.76
C PHE A 24 -2.11 -1.19 6.93
N ALA A 25 -2.88 -0.77 7.95
CA ALA A 25 -2.34 -0.19 9.17
C ALA A 25 -1.52 -1.22 9.96
N GLU A 26 -2.03 -2.45 10.04
CA GLU A 26 -1.35 -3.55 10.72
C GLU A 26 -0.01 -3.90 10.04
N TRP A 27 0.03 -3.97 8.70
CA TRP A 27 1.30 -4.15 7.98
C TRP A 27 2.30 -3.02 8.26
N SER A 28 1.84 -1.78 8.42
CA SER A 28 2.72 -0.67 8.79
C SER A 28 3.43 -0.93 10.13
N ARG A 29 2.69 -1.44 11.11
CA ARG A 29 3.23 -1.84 12.42
C ARG A 29 4.16 -3.04 12.30
N GLN A 30 3.76 -4.09 11.61
CA GLN A 30 4.53 -5.33 11.47
C GLN A 30 5.87 -5.11 10.76
N TYR A 31 5.88 -4.34 9.68
CA TYR A 31 7.08 -4.06 8.89
C TYR A 31 7.85 -2.82 9.37
N GLY A 32 7.37 -2.12 10.41
CA GLY A 32 8.02 -0.91 10.94
C GLY A 32 8.18 0.19 9.89
N SER A 33 7.27 0.28 8.92
CA SER A 33 7.41 1.17 7.77
C SER A 33 6.13 1.94 7.48
N ALA A 34 6.27 3.25 7.26
CA ALA A 34 5.19 4.15 6.89
C ALA A 34 4.71 3.96 5.44
N ILE A 35 5.48 3.26 4.59
CA ILE A 35 5.16 3.02 3.19
C ILE A 35 5.20 1.52 2.94
N ILE A 36 4.06 0.95 2.58
CA ILE A 36 3.90 -0.49 2.34
C ILE A 36 3.66 -0.73 0.86
N HIS A 37 4.35 -1.73 0.31
CA HIS A 37 4.14 -2.20 -1.05
C HIS A 37 3.49 -3.57 -1.02
N TYR A 38 2.47 -3.77 -1.85
CA TYR A 38 1.92 -5.09 -2.09
C TYR A 38 1.54 -5.24 -3.56
N ARG A 39 1.32 -6.49 -3.97
CA ARG A 39 0.95 -6.83 -5.35
C ARG A 39 -0.34 -7.63 -5.35
N VAL A 40 -1.27 -7.28 -6.22
CA VAL A 40 -2.47 -8.09 -6.53
C VAL A 40 -2.40 -8.45 -8.01
N PHE A 41 -2.28 -9.74 -8.31
CA PHE A 41 -1.98 -10.23 -9.66
C PHE A 41 -0.77 -9.50 -10.28
N CYS A 42 -0.96 -8.80 -11.40
CA CYS A 42 0.07 -8.02 -12.10
C CYS A 42 0.09 -6.53 -11.68
N ARG A 43 -0.74 -6.12 -10.71
CA ARG A 43 -0.84 -4.71 -10.28
C ARG A 43 -0.08 -4.50 -8.98
N HIS A 44 0.68 -3.42 -8.94
CA HIS A 44 1.43 -2.98 -7.76
C HIS A 44 0.70 -1.85 -7.05
N PHE A 45 0.62 -1.95 -5.73
CA PHE A 45 -0.03 -0.98 -4.88
C PHE A 45 0.95 -0.48 -3.83
N ILE A 46 0.89 0.83 -3.56
CA ILE A 46 1.65 1.51 -2.52
C ILE A 46 0.64 2.10 -1.53
N VAL A 47 0.78 1.75 -0.26
CA VAL A 47 -0.01 2.30 0.85
C VAL A 47 0.83 3.29 1.62
N LEU A 48 0.29 4.48 1.85
CA LEU A 48 0.89 5.54 2.66
C LEU A 48 0.20 5.59 4.04
N ASN A 49 0.90 5.22 5.10
CA ASN A 49 0.40 5.16 6.48
C ASN A 49 0.92 6.31 7.37
N SER A 50 1.52 7.35 6.79
CA SER A 50 2.01 8.52 7.54
C SER A 50 1.63 9.82 6.83
N ILE A 51 1.22 10.82 7.62
CA ILE A 51 0.92 12.17 7.13
C ILE A 51 2.11 12.75 6.36
N LYS A 52 3.34 12.55 6.85
CA LYS A 52 4.55 13.05 6.18
C LYS A 52 4.70 12.47 4.77
N ALA A 53 4.39 11.18 4.59
CA ALA A 53 4.48 10.50 3.30
C ALA A 53 3.35 10.96 2.36
N VAL A 54 2.15 11.13 2.89
CA VAL A 54 0.98 11.64 2.14
C VAL A 54 1.25 13.04 1.61
N VAL A 55 1.66 13.97 2.46
CA VAL A 55 1.98 15.36 2.06
C VAL A 55 3.13 15.40 1.06
N ALA A 56 4.19 14.61 1.29
CA ALA A 56 5.34 14.56 0.39
C ALA A 56 5.00 14.06 -1.04
N LEU A 57 4.08 13.10 -1.16
CA LEU A 57 3.76 12.48 -2.46
C LEU A 57 2.52 13.10 -3.10
N LEU A 58 1.41 13.22 -2.37
CA LEU A 58 0.13 13.63 -2.94
C LEU A 58 -0.03 15.15 -3.03
N GLU A 59 0.65 15.91 -2.18
CA GLU A 59 0.57 17.38 -2.19
C GLU A 59 1.76 18.00 -2.92
N HIS A 60 2.97 17.85 -2.36
CA HIS A 60 4.19 18.45 -2.93
C HIS A 60 4.56 17.91 -4.33
N ARG A 61 4.17 16.66 -4.64
CA ARG A 61 4.44 16.01 -5.93
C ARG A 61 3.16 15.63 -6.67
N SER A 62 2.08 16.36 -6.42
CA SER A 62 0.76 16.17 -7.05
C SER A 62 0.83 16.08 -8.58
N ASN A 63 1.70 16.86 -9.24
CA ASN A 63 1.89 16.80 -10.70
C ASN A 63 2.39 15.44 -11.22
N ILE A 64 2.99 14.60 -10.37
CA ILE A 64 3.52 13.27 -10.72
C ILE A 64 2.54 12.15 -10.32
N TYR A 65 1.75 12.36 -9.25
CA TYR A 65 0.93 11.32 -8.63
C TYR A 65 -0.58 11.61 -8.64
N SER A 66 -1.04 12.56 -9.47
CA SER A 66 -2.46 12.91 -9.59
C SER A 66 -3.25 12.05 -10.59
N ASP A 67 -2.55 11.20 -11.36
CA ASP A 67 -3.17 10.26 -12.28
C ASP A 67 -4.03 9.22 -11.55
N ARG A 68 -5.16 8.84 -12.17
CA ARG A 68 -6.11 7.87 -11.62
C ARG A 68 -5.94 6.52 -12.34
N PRO A 69 -5.51 5.45 -11.64
CA PRO A 69 -5.33 4.11 -12.20
C PRO A 69 -6.64 3.31 -12.36
#